data_AF-A0A9W9ZRV9-F1
#
_entry.id   AF-A0A9W9ZRV9-F1
#
_cell.length_a   1.000
_cell.length_b   1.000
_cell.length_c   1.000
_cell.angle_alpha   90.00
_cell.angle_beta   90.00
_cell.angle_gamma   90.00
#
_symmetry.space_group_name_H-M   'P 1'
#
loop_
_entity.id
_entity.type
_entity.pdbx_description
1 polymer ?
#
loop_
_entity_poly.entity_id
_entity_poly.type
_entity_poly.pdbx_seq_one_letter_code
_entity_poly.pdbx_strand_id
1 'polypeptide(L)'
;MEDHESVVDVVSSWPWDSENKLVINNRREKYSLFRNPQNFLLTSDTSMGAAQLAEKSKDILLQEFFQKDAMRLPELDGALYLKEGKRSWKKHYFVLRASGIYYTPKGKTKSRDIVCLMKFEHVSIFNGIGFKKKLKAPTDHCFVLKKMLKPCSAGWWASDFAKFGYKMLVDYSDTQDEMDKLAFSLDRNKFTRASSFTAGQDPEPVEVKPQPEPKD
;
A
#
# COMPACT_ATOMS: atom_id res chain seq x y z
N MET A 1 2.73 -6.82 -5.15
CA MET A 1 2.29 -8.07 -5.78
C MET A 1 1.06 -8.47 -5.03
N GLU A 2 -0.04 -8.50 -5.75
CA GLU A 2 -1.30 -9.07 -5.28
C GLU A 2 -1.24 -10.60 -5.40
N ASP A 3 -2.03 -11.32 -4.60
CA ASP A 3 -1.89 -12.78 -4.49
C ASP A 3 -2.31 -13.52 -5.75
N HIS A 4 -3.15 -12.89 -6.58
CA HIS A 4 -3.52 -13.41 -7.88
C HIS A 4 -2.50 -13.17 -9.00
N GLU A 5 -1.44 -12.39 -8.77
CA GLU A 5 -0.43 -12.12 -9.79
C GLU A 5 0.56 -13.30 -9.93
N SER A 6 0.84 -13.71 -11.17
CA SER A 6 1.85 -14.74 -11.46
C SER A 6 3.26 -14.22 -11.17
N VAL A 7 3.96 -14.90 -10.26
CA VAL A 7 5.37 -14.61 -9.97
C VAL A 7 6.23 -14.73 -11.23
N VAL A 8 5.95 -15.73 -12.07
CA VAL A 8 6.70 -15.97 -13.31
C VAL A 8 6.54 -14.78 -14.26
N ASP A 9 5.32 -14.28 -14.45
CA ASP A 9 5.07 -13.17 -15.37
C ASP A 9 5.72 -11.88 -14.86
N VAL A 10 5.66 -11.62 -13.55
CA VAL A 10 6.27 -10.45 -12.93
C VAL A 10 7.79 -10.49 -13.03
N VAL A 11 8.43 -11.61 -12.71
CA VAL A 11 9.91 -11.74 -12.76
C VAL A 11 10.41 -11.74 -14.21
N SER A 12 9.68 -12.37 -15.14
CA SER A 12 10.03 -12.37 -16.56
C SER A 12 9.97 -10.98 -17.20
N SER A 13 9.24 -10.04 -16.59
CA SER A 13 9.21 -8.65 -17.04
C SER A 13 10.45 -7.84 -16.65
N TRP A 14 11.35 -8.40 -15.83
CA TRP A 14 12.54 -7.69 -15.38
C TRP A 14 13.62 -7.65 -16.49
N PRO A 15 14.36 -6.54 -16.61
CA PRO A 15 15.58 -6.52 -17.41
C PRO A 15 16.57 -7.61 -16.97
N TRP A 16 17.35 -8.14 -17.91
CA TRP A 16 18.33 -9.19 -17.61
C TRP A 16 19.42 -8.74 -16.64
N ASP A 17 19.71 -7.43 -16.57
CA ASP A 17 20.67 -6.77 -15.68
C ASP A 17 20.02 -6.18 -14.42
N SER A 18 18.80 -6.60 -14.10
CA SER A 18 18.02 -6.04 -13.00
C SER A 18 18.55 -6.44 -11.61
N GLU A 19 18.73 -5.45 -10.74
CA GLU A 19 19.00 -5.66 -9.31
C GLU A 19 17.73 -5.88 -8.46
N ASN A 20 16.58 -6.09 -9.10
CA ASN A 20 15.32 -6.31 -8.39
C ASN A 20 15.40 -7.59 -7.54
N LYS A 21 14.72 -7.58 -6.39
CA LYS A 21 14.69 -8.70 -5.45
C LYS A 21 13.25 -9.08 -5.13
N LEU A 22 12.98 -10.38 -5.11
CA LEU A 22 11.79 -10.92 -4.46
C LEU A 22 12.06 -11.00 -2.96
N VAL A 23 11.17 -10.42 -2.16
CA VAL A 23 11.30 -10.38 -0.71
C VAL A 23 10.00 -10.87 -0.09
N ILE A 24 10.09 -11.95 0.68
CA ILE A 24 9.00 -12.42 1.53
C ILE A 24 9.02 -11.56 2.79
N ASN A 25 7.94 -10.81 3.01
CA ASN A 25 7.83 -9.92 4.17
C ASN A 25 6.37 -9.83 4.61
N ASN A 26 6.15 -9.77 5.93
CA ASN A 26 4.83 -9.55 6.50
C ASN A 26 4.45 -8.06 6.38
N ARG A 27 3.61 -7.73 5.39
CA ARG A 27 3.08 -6.39 5.18
C ARG A 27 1.63 -6.28 5.64
N ARG A 28 1.43 -5.86 6.89
CA ARG A 28 0.10 -5.63 7.49
C ARG A 28 -0.76 -4.63 6.69
N GLU A 29 -0.13 -3.75 5.95
CA GLU A 29 -0.78 -2.70 5.16
C GLU A 29 -1.51 -3.25 3.93
N LYS A 30 -1.13 -4.44 3.41
CA LYS A 30 -1.69 -5.04 2.19
C LYS A 30 -3.21 -5.18 2.25
N TYR A 31 -3.71 -5.70 3.38
CA TYR A 31 -5.14 -5.91 3.62
C TYR A 31 -5.73 -4.89 4.60
N SER A 32 -5.06 -3.75 4.81
CA SER A 32 -5.55 -2.72 5.73
C SER A 32 -6.93 -2.19 5.36
N LEU A 33 -7.22 -2.10 4.05
CA LEU A 33 -8.52 -1.73 3.48
C LEU A 33 -9.65 -2.62 3.99
N PHE A 34 -9.50 -3.94 3.90
CA PHE A 34 -10.55 -4.88 4.30
C PHE A 34 -10.67 -5.02 5.83
N ARG A 35 -9.58 -4.79 6.56
CA ARG A 35 -9.61 -4.80 8.03
C ARG A 35 -10.34 -3.59 8.61
N ASN A 36 -10.15 -2.42 8.00
CA ASN A 36 -10.73 -1.16 8.47
C ASN A 36 -11.31 -0.33 7.31
N PRO A 37 -12.35 -0.83 6.61
CA PRO A 37 -12.87 -0.21 5.39
C PRO A 37 -13.39 1.21 5.61
N GLN A 38 -13.86 1.54 6.81
CA GLN A 38 -14.34 2.86 7.18
C GLN A 38 -13.27 3.96 7.05
N ASN A 39 -11.99 3.61 7.18
CA ASN A 39 -10.88 4.57 7.08
C ASN A 39 -10.55 4.95 5.62
N PHE A 40 -11.14 4.25 4.66
CA PHE A 40 -10.76 4.32 3.25
C PHE A 40 -11.96 4.61 2.33
N LEU A 41 -13.10 3.97 2.60
CA LEU A 41 -14.28 4.05 1.72
C LEU A 41 -15.20 5.23 2.07
N LEU A 42 -15.10 5.75 3.29
CA LEU A 42 -15.88 6.91 3.73
C LEU A 42 -15.17 8.21 3.37
N THR A 43 -15.93 9.19 2.91
CA THR A 43 -15.44 10.52 2.60
C THR A 43 -15.22 11.33 3.88
N SER A 44 -14.32 12.31 3.82
CA SER A 44 -13.92 13.15 4.97
C SER A 44 -15.05 14.00 5.59
N ASP A 45 -16.18 14.11 4.91
CA ASP A 45 -17.40 14.78 5.37
C ASP A 45 -18.35 13.84 6.12
N THR A 46 -18.04 12.54 6.19
CA THR A 46 -18.84 11.56 6.93
C THR A 46 -18.81 11.88 8.42
N SER A 47 -19.99 11.93 9.04
CA SER A 47 -20.11 12.22 10.47
C SER A 47 -19.45 11.13 11.32
N MET A 48 -18.94 11.51 12.50
CA MET A 48 -18.33 10.55 13.43
C MET A 48 -19.27 9.40 13.80
N GLY A 49 -20.57 9.68 13.95
CA GLY A 49 -21.57 8.67 14.24
C GLY A 49 -21.77 7.67 13.09
N ALA A 50 -21.76 8.15 11.84
CA ALA A 50 -21.83 7.29 10.66
C ALA A 50 -20.56 6.43 10.50
N ALA A 51 -19.37 6.98 10.78
CA ALA A 51 -18.12 6.24 10.76
C ALA A 51 -18.08 5.12 11.83
N GLN A 52 -18.59 5.38 13.04
CA GLN A 52 -18.70 4.37 14.10
C GLN A 52 -19.72 3.27 13.74
N LEU A 53 -20.82 3.63 13.09
CA LEU A 53 -21.80 2.64 12.63
C LEU A 53 -21.20 1.76 11.52
N ALA A 54 -20.46 2.35 10.58
CA ALA A 54 -19.75 1.63 9.54
C ALA A 54 -18.66 0.69 10.10
N GLU A 55 -18.00 1.07 11.20
CA GLU A 55 -17.03 0.21 11.89
C GLU A 55 -17.69 -1.05 12.50
N LYS A 56 -18.96 -0.95 12.93
CA LYS A 56 -19.74 -2.09 13.42
C LYS A 56 -20.33 -2.95 12.30
N SER A 57 -20.41 -2.40 11.09
CA SER A 57 -21.05 -3.00 9.92
C SER A 57 -20.10 -3.10 8.73
N LYS A 58 -18.88 -3.61 8.96
CA LYS A 58 -17.80 -3.68 7.95
C LYS A 58 -18.21 -4.48 6.71
N ASP A 59 -18.90 -5.60 6.90
CA ASP A 59 -19.30 -6.48 5.80
C ASP A 59 -20.30 -5.80 4.86
N ILE A 60 -21.22 -5.02 5.41
CA ILE A 60 -22.20 -4.25 4.63
C ILE A 60 -21.46 -3.18 3.80
N LEU A 61 -20.51 -2.48 4.41
CA LEU A 61 -19.72 -1.46 3.72
C LEU A 61 -18.87 -2.08 2.60
N LEU A 62 -18.28 -3.25 2.82
CA LEU A 62 -17.54 -3.96 1.78
C LEU A 62 -18.47 -4.43 0.65
N GLN A 63 -19.64 -4.98 0.97
CA GLN A 63 -20.63 -5.42 -0.03
C GLN A 63 -21.16 -4.27 -0.90
N GLU A 64 -21.29 -3.06 -0.35
CA GLU A 64 -21.74 -1.90 -1.12
C GLU A 64 -20.69 -1.47 -2.17
N PHE A 65 -19.40 -1.51 -1.81
CA PHE A 65 -18.32 -1.01 -2.67
C PHE A 65 -17.75 -2.09 -3.60
N PHE A 66 -17.73 -3.35 -3.18
CA PHE A 66 -17.13 -4.47 -3.90
C PHE A 66 -18.18 -5.41 -4.51
N GLN A 67 -19.08 -4.88 -5.32
CA GLN A 67 -19.99 -5.70 -6.11
C GLN A 67 -19.29 -6.21 -7.37
N LYS A 68 -19.43 -7.50 -7.65
CA LYS A 68 -18.78 -8.19 -8.79
C LYS A 68 -19.06 -7.50 -10.14
N ASP A 69 -20.30 -7.05 -10.34
CA ASP A 69 -20.76 -6.51 -11.62
C ASP A 69 -20.86 -4.96 -11.64
N ALA A 70 -20.72 -4.32 -10.48
CA ALA A 70 -20.95 -2.88 -10.32
C ALA A 70 -20.07 -2.27 -9.22
N MET A 71 -18.77 -2.48 -9.30
CA MET A 71 -17.83 -1.96 -8.31
C MET A 71 -17.94 -0.43 -8.19
N ARG A 72 -18.12 0.03 -6.96
CA ARG A 72 -18.20 1.46 -6.65
C ARG A 72 -16.86 1.91 -6.11
N LEU A 73 -16.20 2.81 -6.83
CA LEU A 73 -14.98 3.43 -6.33
C LEU A 73 -15.36 4.68 -5.52
N PRO A 74 -14.85 4.87 -4.29
CA PRO A 74 -15.03 6.11 -3.56
C PRO A 74 -14.42 7.25 -4.38
N GLU A 75 -15.09 8.40 -4.36
CA GLU A 75 -14.56 9.60 -5.00
C GLU A 75 -13.37 10.13 -4.20
N LEU A 76 -12.18 9.68 -4.57
CA LEU A 76 -10.94 10.12 -3.95
C LEU A 76 -10.34 11.26 -4.77
N ASP A 77 -10.20 12.41 -4.14
CA ASP A 77 -9.62 13.57 -4.77
C ASP A 77 -8.86 14.43 -3.76
N GLY A 78 -7.87 15.18 -4.26
CA GLY A 78 -7.01 15.97 -3.40
C GLY A 78 -5.79 16.53 -4.11
N ALA A 79 -5.10 17.45 -3.43
CA ALA A 79 -3.93 18.08 -4.01
C ALA A 79 -2.65 17.26 -3.72
N LEU A 80 -1.97 16.85 -4.78
CA LEU A 80 -0.75 16.05 -4.71
C LEU A 80 0.40 16.72 -5.47
N TYR A 81 1.62 16.28 -5.22
CA TYR A 81 2.80 16.77 -5.94
C TYR A 81 3.15 15.83 -7.09
N LEU A 82 3.18 16.38 -8.30
CA LEU A 82 3.66 15.70 -9.50
C LEU A 82 5.10 16.11 -9.79
N LYS A 83 5.96 15.15 -10.11
CA LYS A 83 7.34 15.43 -10.53
C LYS A 83 7.38 15.83 -12.01
N GLU A 84 7.73 17.07 -12.29
CA GLU A 84 7.85 17.61 -13.67
C GLU A 84 9.29 17.68 -14.17
N GLY A 85 10.28 17.74 -13.28
CA GLY A 85 11.71 17.85 -13.62
C GLY A 85 12.60 16.88 -12.84
N LYS A 86 13.93 17.02 -12.93
CA LYS A 86 14.88 16.14 -12.20
C LYS A 86 14.71 16.25 -10.68
N ARG A 87 14.50 17.47 -10.17
CA ARG A 87 14.27 17.81 -8.75
C ARG A 87 13.13 18.81 -8.55
N SER A 88 12.25 18.95 -9.54
CA SER A 88 11.13 19.89 -9.52
C SER A 88 9.81 19.17 -9.32
N TRP A 89 8.98 19.70 -8.41
CA TRP A 89 7.69 19.15 -8.02
C TRP A 89 6.66 20.27 -8.08
N LYS A 90 5.51 19.97 -8.68
CA LYS A 90 4.41 20.92 -8.82
C LYS A 90 3.15 20.35 -8.21
N LYS A 91 2.46 21.20 -7.45
CA LYS A 91 1.20 20.82 -6.79
C LYS A 91 0.06 20.92 -7.80
N HIS A 92 -0.64 19.81 -8.00
CA HIS A 92 -1.83 19.72 -8.84
C HIS A 92 -2.98 19.12 -8.04
N TYR A 93 -4.20 19.42 -8.49
CA TYR A 93 -5.38 18.75 -7.98
C TYR A 93 -5.61 17.45 -8.74
N PHE A 94 -5.71 16.34 -8.02
CA PHE A 94 -5.89 15.00 -8.57
C PHE A 94 -7.25 14.44 -8.21
N VAL A 95 -7.77 13.62 -9.11
CA VAL A 95 -9.07 12.97 -9.00
C VAL A 95 -8.90 11.52 -9.44
N LEU A 96 -9.29 10.60 -8.58
CA LEU A 96 -9.34 9.18 -8.87
C LEU A 96 -10.69 8.81 -9.46
N ARG A 97 -10.67 8.02 -10.52
CA ARG A 97 -11.87 7.43 -11.14
C ARG A 97 -11.58 5.95 -11.43
N ALA A 98 -12.63 5.15 -11.60
CA ALA A 98 -12.46 3.72 -11.94
C ALA A 98 -11.58 3.50 -13.19
N SER A 99 -11.61 4.42 -14.16
CA SER A 99 -10.81 4.34 -15.37
C SER A 99 -9.33 4.74 -15.21
N GLY A 100 -8.97 5.49 -14.16
CA GLY A 100 -7.63 6.04 -14.03
C GLY A 100 -7.51 7.25 -13.11
N ILE A 101 -6.32 7.86 -13.14
CA ILE A 101 -5.98 9.08 -12.42
C ILE A 101 -6.08 10.27 -13.36
N TYR A 102 -6.82 11.28 -12.91
CA TYR A 102 -7.05 12.54 -13.61
C TYR A 102 -6.49 13.70 -12.78
N TYR A 103 -6.13 14.80 -13.43
CA TYR A 103 -5.62 15.98 -12.74
C TYR A 103 -5.97 17.28 -13.46
N THR A 104 -5.93 18.40 -12.74
CA THR A 104 -6.11 19.74 -13.30
C THR A 104 -4.75 20.36 -13.65
N PRO A 105 -4.44 20.63 -14.94
CA PRO A 105 -3.14 21.19 -15.34
C PRO A 105 -2.92 22.63 -14.87
N LYS A 106 -4.00 23.43 -14.84
CA LYS A 106 -3.98 24.88 -14.54
C LYS A 106 -4.68 25.21 -13.22
N GLY A 107 -4.38 24.49 -12.14
CA GLY A 107 -5.02 24.77 -10.86
C GLY A 107 -4.52 23.93 -9.69
N LYS A 108 -4.69 24.50 -8.49
CA LYS A 108 -4.44 23.81 -7.21
C LYS A 108 -5.76 23.34 -6.54
N THR A 109 -6.90 23.63 -7.15
CA THR A 109 -8.26 23.43 -6.64
C THR A 109 -9.07 22.54 -7.58
N LYS A 110 -10.19 21.99 -7.08
CA LYS A 110 -11.16 21.23 -7.89
C LYS A 110 -11.61 22.08 -9.09
N SER A 111 -11.40 21.58 -10.32
CA SER A 111 -11.90 22.19 -11.56
C SER A 111 -12.65 21.14 -12.38
N ARG A 112 -13.57 21.59 -13.24
CA ARG A 112 -14.25 20.72 -14.20
C ARG A 112 -13.32 20.27 -15.35
N ASP A 113 -12.26 21.05 -15.62
CA ASP A 113 -11.28 20.75 -16.66
C ASP A 113 -10.21 19.78 -16.15
N ILE A 114 -10.61 18.52 -15.96
CA ILE A 114 -9.69 17.43 -15.60
C ILE A 114 -9.16 16.73 -16.84
N VAL A 115 -7.88 16.39 -16.82
CA VAL A 115 -7.19 15.68 -17.89
C VAL A 115 -6.74 14.31 -17.37
N CYS A 116 -6.89 13.27 -18.19
CA CYS A 116 -6.40 11.94 -17.87
C CYS A 116 -4.87 11.96 -17.80
N LEU A 117 -4.30 11.68 -16.62
CA LEU A 117 -2.87 11.47 -16.48
C LEU A 117 -2.50 10.05 -16.90
N MET A 118 -3.27 9.06 -16.44
CA MET A 118 -2.94 7.65 -16.59
C MET A 118 -4.17 6.75 -16.39
N LYS A 119 -4.30 5.68 -17.20
CA LYS A 119 -5.30 4.61 -17.05
C LYS A 119 -4.72 3.40 -16.32
N PHE A 120 -5.52 2.68 -15.54
CA PHE A 120 -5.04 1.55 -14.70
C PHE A 120 -4.69 0.26 -15.45
N GLU A 121 -5.18 0.10 -16.67
CA GLU A 121 -5.12 -1.12 -17.47
C GLU A 121 -3.70 -1.71 -17.63
N HIS A 122 -2.64 -0.89 -17.54
CA HIS A 122 -1.26 -1.35 -17.69
C HIS A 122 -0.27 -0.62 -16.77
N VAL A 123 -0.69 -0.27 -15.55
CA VAL A 123 0.17 0.47 -14.62
C VAL A 123 0.39 -0.36 -13.37
N SER A 124 1.64 -0.45 -12.95
CA SER A 124 1.98 -1.01 -11.64
C SER A 124 2.40 0.09 -10.69
N ILE A 125 2.07 -0.12 -9.43
CA ILE A 125 2.14 0.88 -8.38
C ILE A 125 3.23 0.48 -7.41
N PHE A 126 4.15 1.40 -7.14
CA PHE A 126 5.33 1.14 -6.32
C PHE A 126 5.44 2.18 -5.23
N ASN A 127 5.86 1.78 -4.03
CA ASN A 127 6.18 2.73 -2.97
C ASN A 127 7.57 3.34 -3.22
N GLY A 128 7.64 4.66 -3.20
CA GLY A 128 8.88 5.41 -3.33
C GLY A 128 9.63 5.46 -2.00
N ILE A 129 10.87 4.97 -1.96
CA ILE A 129 11.70 4.99 -0.75
C ILE A 129 12.77 6.07 -0.87
N GLY A 130 12.82 6.98 0.11
CA GLY A 130 13.86 8.01 0.24
C GLY A 130 13.81 9.10 -0.83
N PHE A 131 12.62 9.37 -1.39
CA PHE A 131 12.46 10.37 -2.46
C PHE A 131 12.70 11.80 -1.98
N LYS A 132 12.49 12.11 -0.69
CA LYS A 132 12.85 13.42 -0.12
C LYS A 132 14.35 13.69 -0.26
N LYS A 133 15.20 12.70 0.05
CA LYS A 133 16.66 12.82 -0.07
C LYS A 133 17.12 12.77 -1.54
N LYS A 134 16.66 11.77 -2.31
CA LYS A 134 17.12 11.49 -3.68
C LYS A 134 16.60 12.49 -4.72
N LEU A 135 15.31 12.86 -4.62
CA LEU A 135 14.59 13.61 -5.65
C LEU A 135 14.06 14.97 -5.14
N LYS A 136 14.39 15.35 -3.90
CA LYS A 136 13.88 16.59 -3.25
C LYS A 136 12.35 16.64 -3.24
N ALA A 137 11.71 15.48 -3.05
CA ALA A 137 10.27 15.41 -2.85
C ALA A 137 9.85 16.21 -1.59
N PRO A 138 8.67 16.85 -1.59
CA PRO A 138 8.18 17.56 -0.41
C PRO A 138 7.96 16.64 0.81
N THR A 139 7.61 15.39 0.57
CA THR A 139 7.33 14.38 1.60
C THR A 139 8.02 13.05 1.26
N ASP A 140 8.15 12.16 2.26
CA ASP A 140 8.62 10.79 2.04
C ASP A 140 7.49 9.83 1.63
N HIS A 141 6.23 10.25 1.78
CA HIS A 141 5.04 9.51 1.32
C HIS A 141 4.85 9.66 -0.19
N CYS A 142 5.68 8.96 -0.96
CA CYS A 142 5.65 8.96 -2.41
C CYS A 142 5.30 7.57 -2.95
N PHE A 143 4.63 7.52 -4.08
CA PHE A 143 4.42 6.32 -4.87
C PHE A 143 4.86 6.54 -6.32
N VAL A 144 4.90 5.48 -7.11
CA VAL A 144 5.27 5.54 -8.52
C VAL A 144 4.27 4.76 -9.32
N LEU A 145 3.72 5.42 -10.32
CA LEU A 145 2.91 4.81 -11.36
C LEU A 145 3.86 4.47 -12.50
N LYS A 146 4.30 3.22 -12.58
CA LYS A 146 5.16 2.77 -13.66
C LYS A 146 4.30 2.10 -14.72
N LYS A 147 4.26 2.70 -15.91
CA LYS A 147 3.83 2.04 -17.16
C LYS A 147 5.02 1.68 -18.08
N MET A 148 6.26 1.64 -17.61
CA MET A 148 7.22 2.70 -17.93
C MET A 148 6.81 4.11 -17.44
N LEU A 149 7.24 4.40 -16.20
CA LEU A 149 7.62 5.71 -15.61
C LEU A 149 6.63 6.90 -15.52
N LYS A 150 6.10 7.25 -14.31
CA LYS A 150 6.14 8.57 -13.60
C LYS A 150 5.79 8.46 -12.08
N PRO A 151 6.52 9.13 -11.15
CA PRO A 151 6.17 9.20 -9.72
C PRO A 151 5.00 10.14 -9.38
N CYS A 152 4.12 9.74 -8.45
CA CYS A 152 3.05 10.55 -7.84
C CYS A 152 3.05 10.40 -6.30
N SER A 153 2.38 11.23 -5.51
CA SER A 153 2.32 11.10 -4.02
C SER A 153 0.86 10.99 -3.53
N ALA A 154 0.37 9.83 -3.10
CA ALA A 154 -1.03 9.48 -2.78
C ALA A 154 -1.04 8.11 -2.07
N GLY A 155 -2.16 7.76 -1.45
CA GLY A 155 -2.36 6.45 -0.85
C GLY A 155 -2.39 5.34 -1.92
N TRP A 156 -1.49 4.35 -1.79
CA TRP A 156 -1.37 3.26 -2.77
C TRP A 156 -2.68 2.49 -2.93
N TRP A 157 -3.41 2.29 -1.82
CA TRP A 157 -4.55 1.38 -1.71
C TRP A 157 -5.68 1.76 -2.66
N ALA A 158 -5.86 3.04 -2.92
CA ALA A 158 -6.93 3.55 -3.76
C ALA A 158 -6.74 3.16 -5.22
N SER A 159 -5.49 3.11 -5.65
CA SER A 159 -5.15 2.79 -7.03
C SER A 159 -5.14 1.28 -7.26
N ASP A 160 -4.73 0.49 -6.26
CA ASP A 160 -4.90 -0.98 -6.29
C ASP A 160 -6.39 -1.35 -6.27
N PHE A 161 -7.20 -0.66 -5.47
CA PHE A 161 -8.65 -0.85 -5.45
C PHE A 161 -9.27 -0.55 -6.82
N ALA A 162 -8.87 0.54 -7.46
CA ALA A 162 -9.36 0.86 -8.80
C ALA A 162 -8.88 -0.10 -9.89
N LYS A 163 -7.70 -0.72 -9.73
CA LYS A 163 -7.11 -1.63 -10.72
C LYS A 163 -7.63 -3.06 -10.60
N PHE A 164 -7.64 -3.60 -9.38
CA PHE A 164 -7.88 -5.02 -9.12
C PHE A 164 -9.26 -5.28 -8.50
N GLY A 165 -9.83 -4.27 -7.84
CA GLY A 165 -11.23 -4.27 -7.46
C GLY A 165 -11.69 -5.48 -6.66
N TYR A 166 -12.76 -6.13 -7.13
CA TYR A 166 -13.34 -7.34 -6.53
C TYR A 166 -12.32 -8.47 -6.34
N LYS A 167 -11.30 -8.58 -7.21
CA LYS A 167 -10.29 -9.64 -7.10
C LYS A 167 -9.49 -9.52 -5.78
N MET A 168 -9.23 -8.31 -5.30
CA MET A 168 -8.56 -8.12 -4.01
C MET A 168 -9.42 -8.59 -2.83
N LEU A 169 -10.75 -8.47 -2.92
CA LEU A 169 -11.64 -8.98 -1.88
C LEU A 169 -11.63 -10.51 -1.86
N VAL A 170 -11.58 -11.14 -3.04
CA VAL A 170 -11.41 -12.61 -3.15
C VAL A 170 -10.07 -13.04 -2.55
N ASP A 171 -8.96 -12.38 -2.92
CA ASP A 171 -7.63 -12.67 -2.36
C ASP A 171 -7.62 -12.57 -0.82
N TYR A 172 -8.29 -11.55 -0.28
CA TYR A 172 -8.44 -11.37 1.17
C TYR A 172 -9.23 -12.51 1.82
N SER A 173 -10.36 -12.91 1.22
CA SER A 173 -11.18 -14.03 1.71
C SER A 173 -10.40 -15.34 1.71
N ASP A 174 -9.72 -15.64 0.60
CA ASP A 174 -8.91 -16.85 0.46
C ASP A 174 -7.77 -16.87 1.51
N THR A 175 -7.12 -15.72 1.73
CA THR A 175 -6.09 -15.57 2.76
C THR A 175 -6.63 -15.82 4.16
N GLN A 176 -7.84 -15.34 4.47
CA GLN A 176 -8.45 -15.53 5.78
C GLN A 176 -8.80 -17.01 6.01
N ASP A 177 -9.35 -17.68 5.01
CA ASP A 177 -9.64 -19.12 5.05
C ASP A 177 -8.37 -19.97 5.23
N GLU A 178 -7.27 -19.62 4.56
CA GLU A 178 -5.98 -20.29 4.75
C GLU A 178 -5.43 -20.09 6.17
N MET A 179 -5.52 -18.86 6.69
CA MET A 179 -5.09 -18.56 8.06
C MET A 179 -5.92 -19.33 9.10
N ASP A 180 -7.22 -19.47 8.90
CA ASP A 180 -8.11 -20.19 9.80
C ASP A 180 -7.85 -21.71 9.74
N LYS A 181 -7.62 -22.27 8.54
CA LYS A 181 -7.20 -23.67 8.36
C LYS A 181 -5.86 -23.95 9.04
N LEU A 182 -4.90 -23.03 8.93
CA LEU A 182 -3.59 -23.14 9.58
C LEU A 182 -3.70 -23.04 11.10
N ALA A 183 -4.51 -22.11 11.62
CA ALA A 183 -4.78 -21.99 13.05
C ALA A 183 -5.42 -23.28 13.61
N PHE A 184 -6.42 -23.82 12.92
CA PHE A 184 -7.07 -25.07 13.29
C PHE A 184 -6.09 -26.26 13.27
N SER A 185 -5.20 -26.32 12.28
CA SER A 185 -4.15 -27.34 12.20
C SER A 185 -3.14 -27.22 13.34
N LEU A 186 -2.72 -26.01 13.69
CA LEU A 186 -1.79 -25.76 14.80
C LEU A 186 -2.40 -26.12 16.16
N ASP A 187 -3.67 -25.77 16.39
CA ASP A 187 -4.41 -26.13 17.59
C ASP A 187 -4.62 -27.65 17.69
N ARG A 188 -4.99 -28.31 16.58
CA ARG A 188 -5.15 -29.77 16.52
C ARG A 188 -3.85 -30.52 16.76
N ASN A 189 -2.73 -29.98 16.28
CA ASN A 189 -1.43 -30.63 16.39
C ASN A 189 -0.74 -30.38 17.75
N LYS A 190 -1.35 -29.63 18.68
CA LYS A 190 -0.77 -29.26 19.99
C LYS A 190 0.74 -28.98 19.89
N PHE A 191 1.15 -28.13 18.94
CA PHE A 191 2.50 -27.59 19.05
C PHE A 191 2.55 -26.81 20.37
N THR A 192 3.25 -27.36 21.38
CA THR A 192 3.63 -26.58 22.55
C THR A 192 4.22 -25.29 22.00
N ARG A 193 3.73 -24.16 22.50
CA ARG A 193 4.08 -22.78 22.10
C ARG A 193 5.59 -22.64 22.11
N ALA A 194 6.25 -23.07 21.04
CA ALA A 194 7.69 -23.13 20.93
C ALA A 194 8.10 -21.70 20.62
N SER A 195 8.65 -21.07 21.66
CA SER A 195 9.56 -19.93 21.61
C SER A 195 9.15 -18.86 20.61
N SER A 196 8.43 -17.85 21.12
CA SER A 196 8.43 -16.51 20.56
C SER A 196 9.79 -16.18 19.94
N PHE A 197 9.83 -16.05 18.61
CA PHE A 197 10.95 -15.45 17.90
C PHE A 197 11.16 -14.06 18.51
N THR A 198 12.19 -13.94 19.34
CA THR A 198 12.64 -12.65 19.84
C THR A 198 13.35 -11.99 18.66
N ALA A 199 12.70 -10.98 18.08
CA ALA A 199 13.37 -10.07 17.17
C ALA A 199 14.56 -9.43 17.92
N GLY A 200 15.69 -9.32 17.23
CA GLY A 200 17.01 -9.08 17.81
C GLY A 200 17.06 -8.01 18.90
N GLN A 201 17.71 -8.37 20.01
CA GLN A 201 18.43 -7.41 20.82
C GLN A 201 19.86 -7.36 20.27
N ASP A 202 20.26 -6.18 19.81
CA ASP A 202 21.66 -5.87 19.51
C ASP A 202 22.52 -6.16 20.75
N PRO A 203 23.68 -6.83 20.63
CA PRO A 203 24.63 -6.86 21.74
C PRO A 203 25.21 -5.45 21.95
N GLU A 204 25.03 -4.93 23.15
CA GLU A 204 25.69 -3.71 23.64
C GLU A 204 27.23 -3.77 23.44
N PRO A 205 27.89 -2.62 23.24
CA PRO A 205 29.32 -2.56 23.06
C PRO A 205 30.05 -2.97 24.35
N VAL A 206 30.92 -3.96 24.26
CA VAL A 206 31.79 -4.38 25.35
C VAL A 206 32.79 -3.27 25.66
N GLU A 207 32.60 -2.58 26.79
CA GLU A 207 33.56 -1.64 27.36
C GLU A 207 34.73 -2.42 27.98
N VAL A 208 35.92 -2.25 27.39
CA VAL A 208 37.17 -2.86 27.86
C VAL A 208 37.61 -2.20 29.17
N LYS A 209 37.57 -2.93 30.29
CA LYS A 209 38.24 -2.51 31.53
C LYS A 209 39.72 -2.92 31.52
N PRO A 210 40.66 -2.06 31.95
CA PRO A 210 42.07 -2.41 32.03
C PRO A 210 42.35 -3.40 33.18
N GLN A 211 43.22 -4.39 32.92
CA GLN A 211 43.75 -5.29 33.95
C GLN A 211 44.71 -4.55 34.89
N PRO A 212 44.74 -4.87 36.20
CA PRO A 212 45.77 -4.40 37.11
C PRO A 212 47.05 -5.25 36.98
N GLU A 213 48.21 -4.60 36.96
CA GLU A 213 49.54 -5.23 37.04
C GLU A 213 49.70 -6.01 38.36
N PRO A 214 50.39 -7.17 38.38
CA PRO A 214 50.76 -7.81 39.62
C PRO A 214 51.94 -7.07 40.26
N LYS A 215 51.80 -6.78 41.56
CA LYS A 215 52.88 -6.36 42.44
C LYS A 215 53.63 -7.58 42.95
N ASP A 216 54.96 -7.42 42.97
CA ASP A 216 56.03 -8.20 43.60
C ASP A 216 56.35 -9.60 43.05
#